data_AF-A0A534SS67-F1
#
_entry.id   AF-A0A534SS67-F1
#
_cell.length_a   1.000
_cell.length_b   1.000
_cell.length_c   1.000
_cell.angle_alpha   90.00
_cell.angle_beta   90.00
_cell.angle_gamma   90.00
#
_symmetry.space_group_name_H-M   'P 1'
#
loop_
_entity.id
_entity.type
_entity.pdbx_description
1 polymer ?
#
loop_
_entity_poly.entity_id
_entity_poly.type
_entity_poly.pdbx_seq_one_letter_code
_entity_poly.pdbx_strand_id
1 'polypeptide(L)'
;MSRAAFLDTLHILALVNPRDAWHAKAVELSHRWRGRLVTTEAVLTEVADALSRRPYRAWAVEAIEDLRADPNVACITVDPRLFSRGFDLYRERADNLTADLQACT
;
A
#
# COMPACT_ATOMS: atom_id res chain seq x y z
N MET A 1 -2.77 10.07 21.25
CA MET A 1 -1.96 9.41 20.19
C MET A 1 -2.66 9.65 18.86
N SER A 2 -1.97 10.19 17.86
CA SER A 2 -2.53 10.31 16.50
C SER A 2 -2.70 8.92 15.89
N ARG A 3 -3.90 8.59 15.40
CA ARG A 3 -4.18 7.30 14.75
C ARG A 3 -3.45 7.24 13.39
N ALA A 4 -2.70 6.16 13.15
CA ALA A 4 -2.01 5.91 11.89
C ALA A 4 -2.44 4.57 11.30
N ALA A 5 -2.50 4.47 9.97
CA ALA A 5 -2.72 3.23 9.24
C ALA A 5 -1.63 3.04 8.20
N PHE A 6 -1.32 1.77 7.94
CA PHE A 6 -0.42 1.40 6.86
C PHE A 6 -1.19 1.32 5.54
N LEU A 7 -0.67 1.97 4.51
CA LEU A 7 -1.20 1.92 3.15
C LEU A 7 -0.38 0.91 2.35
N ASP A 8 -1.01 -0.21 2.00
CA ASP A 8 -0.38 -1.30 1.27
C ASP A 8 -0.61 -1.21 -0.25
N THR A 9 0.05 -2.09 -0.99
CA THR A 9 -0.02 -2.16 -2.45
C THR A 9 -1.45 -2.41 -2.94
N LEU A 10 -2.19 -3.33 -2.31
CA LEU A 10 -3.54 -3.71 -2.74
C LEU A 10 -4.53 -2.56 -2.60
N HIS A 11 -4.48 -1.80 -1.50
CA HIS A 11 -5.34 -0.64 -1.33
C HIS A 11 -5.05 0.44 -2.37
N ILE A 12 -3.77 0.71 -2.66
CA ILE A 12 -3.40 1.70 -3.69
C ILE A 12 -3.90 1.24 -5.06
N LEU A 13 -3.66 -0.02 -5.43
CA LEU A 13 -4.13 -0.58 -6.70
C LEU A 13 -5.65 -0.54 -6.83
N ALA A 14 -6.38 -0.89 -5.76
CA ALA A 14 -7.83 -0.81 -5.74
C ALA A 14 -8.32 0.64 -5.89
N LEU A 15 -7.63 1.62 -5.29
CA LEU A 15 -8.00 3.03 -5.39
C LEU A 15 -7.78 3.59 -6.80
N VAL A 16 -6.67 3.25 -7.45
CA VAL A 16 -6.33 3.80 -8.78
C VAL A 16 -7.02 3.10 -9.95
N ASN A 17 -7.51 1.86 -9.76
CA ASN A 17 -8.16 1.08 -10.81
C ASN A 17 -9.69 1.00 -10.57
N PRO A 18 -10.51 1.76 -11.32
CA PRO A 18 -11.97 1.73 -11.16
C PRO A 18 -12.64 0.38 -11.47
N ARG A 19 -11.91 -0.54 -12.12
CA ARG A 19 -12.39 -1.90 -12.42
C ARG A 19 -11.99 -2.92 -11.37
N ASP A 20 -11.23 -2.52 -10.34
CA ASP A 20 -10.90 -3.40 -9.24
C ASP A 20 -12.16 -3.72 -8.42
N ALA A 21 -12.32 -4.98 -8.02
CA ALA A 21 -13.49 -5.43 -7.25
C ALA A 21 -13.61 -4.70 -5.90
N TRP A 22 -12.49 -4.22 -5.35
CA TRP A 22 -12.41 -3.50 -4.09
C TRP A 22 -12.41 -1.98 -4.25
N HIS A 23 -12.50 -1.45 -5.48
CA HIS A 23 -12.39 -0.01 -5.76
C HIS A 23 -13.36 0.83 -4.92
N ALA A 24 -14.65 0.48 -4.93
CA ALA A 24 -15.67 1.19 -4.15
C ALA A 24 -15.35 1.18 -2.65
N LYS A 25 -14.79 0.08 -2.14
CA LYS A 25 -14.42 -0.04 -0.73
C LYS A 25 -13.18 0.79 -0.39
N ALA A 26 -12.18 0.79 -1.27
CA ALA A 26 -10.98 1.62 -1.13
C ALA A 26 -11.36 3.11 -1.06
N VAL A 27 -12.17 3.58 -2.01
CA VAL A 27 -12.70 4.96 -2.03
C VAL A 27 -13.46 5.32 -0.76
N GLU A 28 -14.38 4.45 -0.30
CA GLU A 28 -15.13 4.65 0.95
C GLU A 28 -14.18 4.81 2.16
N LEU A 29 -13.16 3.96 2.26
CA LEU A 29 -12.17 4.00 3.34
C LEU A 29 -11.32 5.27 3.28
N SER A 30 -10.84 5.68 2.10
CA SER A 30 -10.08 6.93 1.92
C SER A 30 -10.91 8.15 2.35
N HIS A 31 -12.21 8.16 2.05
CA HIS A 31 -13.10 9.24 2.48
C HIS A 31 -13.43 9.26 3.97
N ARG A 32 -13.34 8.12 4.67
CA ARG A 32 -13.63 8.03 6.12
C ARG A 32 -12.38 8.19 6.99
N TRP A 33 -11.21 7.89 6.46
CA TRP A 33 -9.97 7.98 7.21
C TRP A 33 -9.63 9.44 7.56
N ARG A 34 -9.28 9.68 8.81
CA ARG A 34 -8.89 11.02 9.32
C ARG A 34 -7.53 11.01 10.02
N GLY A 35 -6.86 9.86 10.04
CA GLY A 35 -5.56 9.68 10.65
C GLY A 35 -4.41 9.94 9.68
N ARG A 36 -3.19 9.71 10.14
CA ARG A 36 -2.01 9.68 9.26
C ARG A 36 -1.99 8.38 8.47
N LEU A 37 -1.46 8.44 7.26
CA LEU A 37 -1.14 7.26 6.48
C LEU A 37 0.38 7.08 6.46
N VAL A 38 0.81 5.83 6.45
CA VAL A 38 2.23 5.46 6.36
C VAL A 38 2.35 4.39 5.30
N THR A 39 3.33 4.53 4.40
CA THR A 39 3.69 3.48 3.44
C THR A 39 5.22 3.42 3.33
N THR A 40 5.75 2.53 2.50
CA THR A 40 7.20 2.42 2.26
C THR A 40 7.52 2.55 0.79
N GLU A 41 8.76 2.91 0.47
CA GLU A 41 9.24 2.89 -0.92
C GLU A 41 9.19 1.49 -1.56
N ALA A 42 9.21 0.41 -0.76
CA ALA A 42 8.99 -0.94 -1.27
C ALA A 42 7.55 -1.11 -1.79
N VAL A 43 6.54 -0.65 -1.05
CA VAL A 43 5.14 -0.65 -1.52
C VAL A 43 4.97 0.18 -2.79
N LEU A 44 5.57 1.39 -2.83
CA LEU A 44 5.51 2.23 -4.04
C LEU A 44 6.18 1.53 -5.26
N THR A 45 7.25 0.77 -5.01
CA THR A 45 7.91 -0.04 -6.04
C THR A 45 6.99 -1.15 -6.55
N GLU A 46 6.26 -1.85 -5.67
CA GLU A 46 5.29 -2.87 -6.06
C GLU A 46 4.11 -2.28 -6.87
N VAL A 47 3.61 -1.10 -6.49
CA VAL A 47 2.59 -0.37 -7.27
C VAL A 47 3.11 -0.04 -8.67
N ALA A 48 4.34 0.47 -8.78
CA ALA A 48 4.96 0.79 -10.06
C ALA A 48 5.15 -0.44 -10.95
N ASP A 49 5.55 -1.57 -10.35
CA ASP A 49 5.71 -2.84 -11.06
C ASP A 49 4.35 -3.38 -11.57
N ALA A 50 3.34 -3.41 -10.71
CA ALA A 50 1.99 -3.86 -11.04
C ALA A 50 1.34 -3.06 -12.18
N LEU A 51 1.68 -1.77 -12.28
CA LEU A 51 1.16 -0.85 -13.30
C LEU A 51 2.19 -0.52 -14.40
N SER A 52 3.28 -1.29 -14.52
CA SER A 52 4.40 -0.99 -15.41
C SER A 52 4.05 -0.94 -16.91
N ARG A 53 2.99 -1.65 -17.32
CA ARG A 53 2.53 -1.73 -18.71
C ARG A 53 1.74 -0.49 -19.12
N ARG A 54 1.83 -0.10 -20.39
CA ARG A 54 0.94 0.93 -20.96
C ARG A 54 -0.50 0.41 -21.05
N PRO A 55 -1.53 1.27 -20.87
CA PRO A 55 -1.43 2.70 -20.54
C PRO A 55 -1.23 3.01 -19.04
N TYR A 56 -1.27 1.99 -18.18
CA TYR A 56 -1.33 2.09 -16.72
C TYR A 56 -0.11 2.74 -16.05
N ARG A 57 1.04 2.75 -16.73
CA ARG A 57 2.26 3.40 -16.20
C ARG A 57 2.02 4.86 -15.81
N ALA A 58 1.15 5.58 -16.52
CA ALA A 58 0.82 6.97 -16.17
C ALA A 58 0.10 7.06 -14.82
N TRP A 59 -0.82 6.14 -14.54
CA TRP A 59 -1.54 6.08 -13.26
C TRP A 59 -0.59 5.78 -12.09
N ALA A 60 0.42 4.94 -12.32
CA ALA A 60 1.43 4.66 -11.31
C ALA A 60 2.22 5.92 -10.92
N VAL A 61 2.62 6.72 -11.92
CA VAL A 61 3.36 7.97 -11.70
C VAL A 61 2.49 8.95 -10.91
N GLU A 62 1.27 9.20 -11.37
CA GLU A 62 0.32 10.12 -10.73
C GLU A 62 0.06 9.72 -9.26
N ALA A 63 -0.26 8.44 -9.01
CA ALA A 63 -0.53 7.96 -7.66
C ALA A 63 0.69 8.07 -6.73
N ILE A 64 1.89 7.77 -7.21
CA ILE A 64 3.12 7.86 -6.40
C ILE A 64 3.48 9.33 -6.11
N GLU A 65 3.29 10.22 -7.08
CA GLU A 65 3.50 11.66 -6.91
C GLU A 65 2.51 12.25 -5.90
N ASP A 66 1.23 11.91 -6.00
CA ASP A 66 0.18 12.33 -5.07
C ASP A 66 0.47 11.87 -3.64
N LEU A 67 0.84 10.60 -3.44
CA LEU A 67 1.18 10.05 -2.13
C LEU A 67 2.42 10.73 -1.53
N ARG A 68 3.40 11.13 -2.35
CA ARG A 68 4.60 11.85 -1.88
C ARG A 68 4.32 13.32 -1.58
N ALA A 69 3.36 13.93 -2.28
CA ALA A 69 2.98 15.32 -2.08
C ALA A 69 2.01 15.53 -0.91
N ASP A 70 1.21 14.51 -0.55
CA ASP A 70 0.25 14.61 0.54
C ASP A 70 0.97 14.70 1.91
N PRO A 71 0.85 15.83 2.63
CA PRO A 71 1.50 16.00 3.92
C PRO A 71 0.96 15.06 5.00
N ASN A 72 -0.16 14.35 4.78
CA ASN A 72 -0.75 13.35 5.68
C ASN A 72 -0.27 11.92 5.45
N VAL A 73 0.47 11.69 4.35
CA VAL A 73 1.08 10.41 4.02
C VAL A 73 2.58 10.48 4.34
N ALA A 74 3.09 9.51 5.08
CA ALA A 74 4.51 9.34 5.29
C ALA A 74 5.02 8.19 4.41
N CYS A 75 5.78 8.52 3.37
CA CYS A 75 6.49 7.55 2.54
C CYS A 75 7.86 7.25 3.15
N ILE A 76 8.00 6.11 3.83
CA ILE A 76 9.20 5.75 4.57
C ILE A 76 10.23 5.11 3.64
N THR A 77 11.46 5.62 3.68
CA THR A 77 12.61 5.03 2.99
C THR A 77 12.95 3.65 3.55
N VAL A 78 13.21 2.71 2.64
CA VAL A 78 13.63 1.36 3.02
C VAL A 78 15.16 1.31 3.08
N ASP A 79 15.69 1.52 4.28
CA ASP A 79 17.13 1.37 4.54
C ASP A 79 17.50 -0.12 4.80
N PRO A 80 18.80 -0.47 4.80
CA PRO A 80 19.23 -1.85 5.04
C PRO A 80 18.76 -2.45 6.36
N ARG A 81 18.61 -1.64 7.43
CA ARG A 81 18.13 -2.14 8.73
C ARG A 81 16.64 -2.47 8.66
N LEU A 82 15.85 -1.61 8.04
CA LEU A 82 14.41 -1.86 7.84
C LEU A 82 14.21 -3.09 6.97
N PHE A 83 14.99 -3.23 5.90
CA PHE A 83 14.96 -4.40 5.03
C PHE A 83 15.32 -5.68 5.80
N SER A 84 16.44 -5.71 6.52
CA SER A 84 16.84 -6.88 7.31
C SER A 84 15.77 -7.30 8.29
N ARG A 85 15.19 -6.35 9.04
CA ARG A 85 14.10 -6.64 9.98
C ARG A 85 12.85 -7.19 9.29
N GLY A 86 12.48 -6.64 8.14
CA GLY A 86 11.36 -7.14 7.33
C GLY A 86 11.62 -8.57 6.85
N PHE A 87 12.85 -8.85 6.42
CA PHE A 87 13.26 -10.17 5.99
C PHE A 87 13.32 -11.19 7.14
N ASP A 88 13.76 -10.78 8.34
CA ASP A 88 13.72 -11.62 9.53
C ASP A 88 12.28 -11.98 9.89
N LEU A 89 11.35 -11.01 9.90
CA LEU A 89 9.92 -11.26 10.11
C LEU A 89 9.33 -12.21 9.05
N TYR A 90 9.74 -12.05 7.79
CA TYR A 90 9.34 -12.96 6.72
C TYR A 90 9.85 -14.39 6.97
N ARG A 91 11.11 -14.55 7.38
CA ARG A 91 11.72 -15.85 7.71
C ARG A 91 11.06 -16.54 8.90
N GLU A 92 10.67 -15.78 9.91
CA GLU A 92 10.03 -16.29 11.12
C GLU A 92 8.59 -16.76 10.88
N ARG A 93 7.92 -16.19 9.87
CA ARG A 93 6.61 -16.64 9.41
C ARG A 93 6.76 -17.86 8.49
N ALA A 94 6.99 -19.02 9.09
CA ALA A 94 6.76 -20.30 8.41
C ALA A 94 5.26 -20.42 8.10
N ASP A 95 4.90 -20.25 6.82
CA ASP A 95 3.61 -20.52 6.17
C ASP A 95 2.36 -20.63 7.07
N ASN A 96 1.68 -19.49 7.30
CA ASN A 96 0.24 -19.48 7.51
C ASN A 96 -0.44 -18.91 6.25
N LEU A 97 -0.31 -19.63 5.14
CA LEU A 97 -0.94 -19.26 3.86
C LEU A 97 -2.48 -19.47 3.86
N THR A 98 -3.10 -19.69 5.01
CA THR A 98 -4.53 -20.03 5.14
C THR A 98 -5.31 -19.33 6.26
N ALA A 99 -4.71 -18.45 7.08
CA ALA A 99 -5.43 -17.85 8.21
C ALA A 99 -6.07 -16.46 7.93
N ASP A 100 -5.55 -15.67 6.97
CA ASP A 100 -6.00 -14.27 6.81
C ASP A 100 -7.19 -14.07 5.86
N LEU A 101 -7.61 -15.11 5.11
CA LEU A 101 -8.80 -15.02 4.26
C LEU A 101 -10.13 -15.23 5.01
N GLN A 102 -10.11 -15.56 6.31
CA GLN A 102 -11.34 -15.69 7.13
C GLN A 102 -11.58 -14.51 8.09
N ALA A 103 -10.74 -13.48 8.09
CA ALA A 103 -10.94 -12.30 8.96
C ALA A 103 -11.66 -11.12 8.27
N CYS A 104 -12.11 -11.28 7.01
CA CYS A 104 -12.84 -10.25 6.25
C CYS A 104 -14.30 -10.60 5.92
N THR A 105 -14.91 -11.52 6.67
CA THR A 105 -16.37 -11.75 6.73
C THR A 105 -16.86 -11.50 8.14
#